data_AF-A0A942DTL6-F1
#
_entry.id   AF-A0A942DTL6-F1
#
_cell.length_a   1.000
_cell.length_b   1.000
_cell.length_c   1.000
_cell.angle_alpha   90.00
_cell.angle_beta   90.00
_cell.angle_gamma   90.00
#
_symmetry.space_group_name_H-M   'P 1'
#
loop_
_entity.id
_entity.type
_entity.pdbx_description
1 polymer ?
#
loop_
_entity_poly.entity_id
_entity_poly.type
_entity_poly.pdbx_seq_one_letter_code
_entity_poly.pdbx_strand_id
1 'polypeptide(L)'
;MLDTKTNNHTEPTLASGAALSPISYADALENYRKNTDWWVVFAAFDLPDFQPSPLWVSQRVKLPVDVVVEAMEGLAVLGYLRKENGAFYSIKGKDFVKFNVTSQKKTEVIEEHSLISHQIINQLTEDALMAVDHRCFASNVEILKELYSDVAKAFEKAYQASTEAKNKDRIFKMTFTAVDVLQGRDQ
;
A
#
# COMPACT_ATOMS: atom_id res chain seq x y z
N MET A 1 31.76 64.56 2.48
CA MET A 1 30.55 64.19 1.72
C MET A 1 30.28 62.72 2.00
N LEU A 2 29.04 62.43 2.42
CA LEU A 2 28.44 61.09 2.51
C LEU A 2 28.53 60.38 1.13
N ASP A 3 28.55 59.06 0.97
CA ASP A 3 27.54 58.04 1.33
C ASP A 3 28.17 56.63 1.32
N THR A 4 27.97 55.77 2.33
CA THR A 4 26.86 54.83 2.61
C THR A 4 26.91 53.49 1.86
N LYS A 5 27.35 52.46 2.62
CA LYS A 5 27.07 50.99 2.61
C LYS A 5 26.24 50.37 1.47
N THR A 6 26.73 49.22 0.97
CA THR A 6 25.89 47.99 0.88
C THR A 6 26.72 46.71 1.00
N ASN A 7 26.42 45.92 2.05
CA ASN A 7 26.84 44.54 2.25
C ASN A 7 26.13 43.63 1.24
N ASN A 8 26.87 42.79 0.51
CA ASN A 8 26.28 41.63 -0.17
C ASN A 8 26.50 40.38 0.69
N HIS A 9 25.55 40.14 1.59
CA HIS A 9 25.35 38.84 2.22
C HIS A 9 24.43 37.98 1.33
N THR A 10 24.98 36.84 0.90
CA THR A 10 24.34 35.52 0.72
C THR A 10 22.91 35.44 0.15
N GLU A 11 22.78 34.76 -0.98
CA GLU A 11 21.89 33.60 -1.04
C GLU A 11 22.67 32.40 -1.58
N PRO A 12 22.77 31.28 -0.84
CA PRO A 12 23.18 30.02 -1.41
C PRO A 12 22.03 29.54 -2.30
N THR A 13 22.30 29.43 -3.60
CA THR A 13 21.40 28.82 -4.56
C THR A 13 21.01 27.44 -4.05
N LEU A 14 19.74 27.29 -3.63
CA LEU A 14 19.16 26.02 -3.26
C LEU A 14 19.38 25.06 -4.43
N ALA A 15 20.24 24.08 -4.20
CA ALA A 15 20.46 22.97 -5.10
C ALA A 15 19.08 22.38 -5.43
N SER A 16 18.73 22.44 -6.71
CA SER A 16 17.65 21.66 -7.29
C SER A 16 17.89 20.21 -6.89
N GLY A 17 17.06 19.72 -5.97
CA GLY A 17 17.11 18.35 -5.48
C GLY A 17 17.12 17.41 -6.68
N ALA A 18 18.16 16.58 -6.74
CA ALA A 18 18.35 15.59 -7.77
C ALA A 18 17.03 14.82 -7.99
N ALA A 19 16.60 14.72 -9.24
CA ALA A 19 15.59 13.75 -9.61
C ALA A 19 16.10 12.38 -9.15
N LEU A 20 15.47 11.81 -8.12
CA LEU A 20 15.61 10.39 -7.82
C LEU A 20 15.35 9.66 -9.16
N SER A 21 16.31 8.87 -9.63
CA SER A 21 16.14 8.11 -10.87
C SER A 21 14.77 7.41 -10.81
N PRO A 22 13.93 7.56 -11.85
CA PRO A 22 12.58 7.01 -11.80
C PRO A 22 12.68 5.50 -11.60
N ILE A 23 12.02 5.00 -10.56
CA ILE A 23 11.91 3.57 -10.26
C ILE A 23 11.38 2.83 -11.50
N SER A 24 11.96 1.68 -11.85
CA SER A 24 11.53 0.92 -13.01
C SER A 24 10.14 0.30 -12.77
N TYR A 25 9.40 -0.04 -13.82
CA TYR A 25 8.11 -0.73 -13.68
C TYR A 25 8.26 -2.07 -12.94
N ALA A 26 9.34 -2.81 -13.19
CA ALA A 26 9.59 -4.11 -12.54
C ALA A 26 9.83 -3.92 -11.03
N ASP A 27 10.68 -2.97 -10.65
CA ASP A 27 10.97 -2.68 -9.25
C ASP A 27 9.75 -2.10 -8.54
N ALA A 28 8.98 -1.25 -9.22
CA ALA A 28 7.73 -0.72 -8.69
C ALA A 28 6.71 -1.84 -8.46
N LEU A 29 6.61 -2.80 -9.38
CA LEU A 29 5.71 -3.95 -9.24
C LEU A 29 6.14 -4.87 -8.09
N GLU A 30 7.44 -5.12 -7.93
CA GLU A 30 7.97 -5.92 -6.84
C GLU A 30 7.73 -5.24 -5.48
N ASN A 31 8.06 -3.96 -5.37
CA ASN A 31 7.76 -3.16 -4.18
C ASN A 31 6.27 -3.15 -3.89
N TYR A 32 5.43 -2.93 -4.90
CA TYR A 32 3.99 -2.95 -4.71
C TYR A 32 3.46 -4.32 -4.25
N ARG A 33 4.10 -5.44 -4.57
CA ARG A 33 3.70 -6.77 -4.07
C ARG A 33 4.15 -7.04 -2.64
N LYS A 34 5.34 -6.55 -2.28
CA LYS A 34 6.05 -6.96 -1.06
C LYS A 34 6.12 -5.90 0.01
N ASN A 35 5.76 -4.65 -0.29
CA ASN A 35 5.86 -3.52 0.61
C ASN A 35 4.47 -2.97 0.95
N THR A 36 4.02 -3.28 2.16
CA THR A 36 2.69 -2.85 2.62
C THR A 36 2.61 -1.34 2.88
N ASP A 37 3.73 -0.63 2.99
CA ASP A 37 3.74 0.82 3.16
C ASP A 37 3.24 1.53 1.90
N TRP A 38 3.53 0.98 0.72
CA TRP A 38 2.98 1.48 -0.54
C TRP A 38 1.46 1.36 -0.58
N TRP A 39 0.89 0.34 0.06
CA TRP A 39 -0.56 0.17 0.17
C TRP A 39 -1.17 1.23 1.07
N VAL A 40 -0.50 1.55 2.18
CA VAL A 40 -0.93 2.63 3.08
C VAL A 40 -0.88 3.98 2.37
N VAL A 41 0.20 4.24 1.63
CA VAL A 41 0.35 5.47 0.84
C VAL A 41 -0.78 5.58 -0.17
N PHE A 42 -1.12 4.50 -0.89
CA PHE A 42 -2.22 4.52 -1.85
C PHE A 42 -3.57 4.73 -1.16
N ALA A 43 -3.85 4.02 -0.06
CA ALA A 43 -5.09 4.15 0.70
C ALA A 43 -5.26 5.54 1.33
N ALA A 44 -4.17 6.28 1.58
CA ALA A 44 -4.25 7.65 2.11
C ALA A 44 -4.96 8.63 1.17
N PHE A 45 -5.02 8.35 -0.13
CA PHE A 45 -5.74 9.16 -1.12
C PHE A 45 -7.26 9.13 -0.96
N ASP A 46 -7.79 8.12 -0.24
CA ASP A 46 -9.21 7.99 0.02
C ASP A 46 -9.65 8.66 1.34
N LEU A 47 -8.71 9.25 2.09
CA LEU A 47 -9.01 9.97 3.32
C LEU A 47 -9.74 11.30 3.01
N PRO A 48 -10.74 11.69 3.84
CA PRO A 48 -11.61 12.84 3.56
C PRO A 48 -10.87 14.18 3.61
N ASP A 49 -9.76 14.26 4.35
CA ASP A 49 -8.90 15.42 4.53
C ASP A 49 -7.63 15.38 3.66
N PHE A 50 -7.60 14.52 2.64
CA PHE A 50 -6.44 14.30 1.80
C PHE A 50 -5.88 15.57 1.17
N GLN A 51 -4.56 15.71 1.20
CA GLN A 51 -3.81 16.71 0.46
C GLN A 51 -2.79 16.04 -0.46
N PRO A 52 -2.65 16.48 -1.72
CA PRO A 52 -1.78 15.84 -2.72
C PRO A 52 -0.31 16.22 -2.53
N SER A 53 0.22 15.99 -1.33
CA SER A 53 1.57 16.31 -0.89
C SER A 53 2.22 15.10 -0.21
N PRO A 54 3.42 14.67 -0.63
CA PRO A 54 4.15 13.60 0.05
C PRO A 54 4.38 13.87 1.54
N LEU A 55 4.59 15.14 1.91
CA LEU A 55 4.78 15.53 3.31
C LEU A 55 3.50 15.30 4.15
N TRP A 56 2.34 15.62 3.58
CA TRP A 56 1.06 15.40 4.26
C TRP A 56 0.83 13.90 4.49
N VAL A 57 1.04 13.09 3.44
CA VAL A 57 0.88 11.62 3.53
C VAL A 57 1.83 11.06 4.59
N SER A 58 3.12 11.41 4.53
CA SER A 58 4.14 11.00 5.51
C SER A 58 3.72 11.26 6.96
N GLN A 59 3.23 12.46 7.26
CA GLN A 59 2.76 12.81 8.60
C GLN A 59 1.50 12.03 8.99
N ARG A 60 0.56 11.85 8.05
CA ARG A 60 -0.72 11.21 8.31
C ARG A 60 -0.58 9.73 8.61
N VAL A 61 0.29 9.04 7.89
CA VAL A 61 0.50 7.59 7.98
C VAL A 61 1.75 7.20 8.76
N LYS A 62 2.50 8.19 9.27
CA LYS A 62 3.73 8.03 10.08
C LYS A 62 4.83 7.24 9.37
N LEU A 63 5.01 7.50 8.08
CA LEU A 63 6.10 6.93 7.27
C LEU A 63 7.15 8.00 6.94
N PRO A 64 8.43 7.64 6.76
CA PRO A 64 9.45 8.55 6.25
C PRO A 64 9.07 9.19 4.90
N VAL A 65 9.39 10.47 4.70
CA VAL A 65 8.98 11.23 3.50
C VAL A 65 9.57 10.65 2.22
N ASP A 66 10.81 10.16 2.27
CA ASP A 66 11.50 9.49 1.17
C ASP A 66 10.77 8.20 0.74
N VAL A 67 10.36 7.36 1.69
CA VAL A 67 9.55 6.15 1.42
C VAL A 67 8.22 6.52 0.76
N VAL A 68 7.58 7.60 1.22
CA VAL A 68 6.32 8.08 0.63
C VAL A 68 6.53 8.59 -0.80
N VAL A 69 7.58 9.38 -1.05
CA VAL A 69 7.91 9.86 -2.40
C VAL A 69 8.18 8.70 -3.34
N GLU A 70 8.99 7.72 -2.92
CA GLU A 70 9.27 6.52 -3.70
C GLU A 70 7.99 5.74 -4.04
N ALA A 71 7.12 5.53 -3.04
CA ALA A 71 5.83 4.86 -3.24
C ALA A 71 4.92 5.61 -4.22
N MET A 72 4.82 6.94 -4.10
CA MET A 72 3.98 7.75 -5.00
C MET A 72 4.50 7.74 -6.44
N GLU A 73 5.81 7.83 -6.64
CA GLU A 73 6.42 7.73 -7.98
C GLU A 73 6.22 6.32 -8.56
N GLY A 74 6.42 5.26 -7.76
CA GLY A 74 6.17 3.89 -8.20
C GLY A 74 4.71 3.61 -8.53
N LEU A 75 3.78 4.09 -7.71
CA LEU A 75 2.33 3.99 -7.99
C LEU A 75 1.92 4.77 -9.24
N ALA A 76 2.61 5.87 -9.57
CA ALA A 76 2.43 6.58 -10.83
C ALA A 76 2.94 5.76 -12.03
N VAL A 77 4.12 5.13 -11.92
CA VAL A 77 4.67 4.22 -12.93
C VAL A 77 3.74 3.03 -13.20
N LEU A 78 3.12 2.49 -12.16
CA LEU A 78 2.15 1.40 -12.25
C LEU A 78 0.76 1.84 -12.76
N GLY A 79 0.52 3.15 -12.91
CA GLY A 79 -0.74 3.70 -13.39
C GLY A 79 -1.88 3.69 -12.36
N TYR A 80 -1.57 3.69 -11.07
CA TYR A 80 -2.52 3.91 -9.98
C TYR A 80 -2.69 5.41 -9.66
N LEU A 81 -1.61 6.18 -9.84
CA LEU A 81 -1.60 7.63 -9.66
C LEU A 81 -1.29 8.34 -10.98
N ARG A 82 -1.71 9.59 -11.07
CA ARG A 82 -1.28 10.53 -12.11
C ARG A 82 -0.60 11.74 -11.47
N LYS A 83 0.39 12.30 -12.15
CA LYS A 83 1.13 13.49 -11.71
C LYS A 83 0.69 14.70 -12.55
N GLU A 84 0.08 15.70 -11.92
CA GLU A 84 -0.40 16.93 -12.54
C GLU A 84 0.18 18.13 -11.78
N ASN A 85 0.91 19.01 -12.47
CA ASN A 85 1.53 20.21 -11.87
C ASN A 85 2.39 19.94 -10.62
N GLY A 86 3.09 18.80 -10.58
CA GLY A 86 3.92 18.39 -9.45
C GLY A 86 3.17 17.77 -8.27
N ALA A 87 1.83 17.67 -8.35
CA ALA A 87 0.97 17.01 -7.37
C ALA A 87 0.49 15.64 -7.88
N PHE A 88 0.21 14.72 -6.97
CA PHE A 88 -0.28 13.37 -7.31
C PHE A 88 -1.78 13.25 -7.04
N TYR A 89 -2.47 12.53 -7.92
CA TYR A 89 -3.90 12.25 -7.81
C TYR A 89 -4.18 10.78 -8.09
N SER A 90 -5.12 10.17 -7.37
CA SER A 90 -5.54 8.79 -7.60
C SER A 90 -6.36 8.66 -8.89
N ILE A 91 -6.12 7.58 -9.63
CA ILE A 91 -6.92 7.23 -10.81
C ILE A 91 -8.10 6.38 -10.33
N LYS A 92 -9.32 6.89 -10.50
CA LYS A 92 -10.55 6.20 -10.07
C LYS A 92 -10.69 4.83 -10.75
N GLY A 93 -11.16 3.84 -9.98
CA GLY A 93 -11.46 2.49 -10.47
C GLY A 93 -10.25 1.55 -10.56
N LYS A 94 -9.07 1.98 -10.09
CA LYS A 94 -7.92 1.13 -9.85
C LYS A 94 -8.02 0.55 -8.45
N ASP A 95 -8.06 -0.77 -8.35
CA ASP A 95 -8.14 -1.52 -7.08
C ASP A 95 -6.86 -2.33 -6.87
N PHE A 96 -6.62 -2.75 -5.63
CA PHE A 96 -5.52 -3.63 -5.25
C PHE A 96 -5.53 -4.94 -6.04
N VAL A 97 -4.38 -5.62 -6.04
CA VAL A 97 -4.20 -6.93 -6.69
C VAL A 97 -5.38 -7.86 -6.34
N LYS A 98 -6.13 -8.23 -7.37
CA LYS A 98 -7.22 -9.19 -7.23
C LYS A 98 -6.66 -10.55 -6.83
N PHE A 99 -7.31 -11.22 -5.87
CA PHE A 99 -6.99 -12.61 -5.50
C PHE A 99 -6.86 -13.46 -6.78
N ASN A 100 -5.65 -13.90 -7.06
CA ASN A 100 -5.39 -14.78 -8.19
C ASN A 100 -5.15 -16.19 -7.64
N VAL A 101 -6.18 -17.05 -7.73
CA VAL A 101 -6.06 -18.46 -7.38
C VAL A 101 -5.34 -19.17 -8.52
N THR A 102 -4.02 -18.99 -8.61
CA THR A 102 -3.14 -19.74 -9.52
C THR A 102 -2.22 -20.65 -8.73
N SER A 103 -1.68 -21.66 -9.42
CA SER A 103 -0.60 -22.50 -8.89
C SER A 103 0.67 -21.65 -8.71
N GLN A 104 0.85 -21.06 -7.53
CA GLN A 104 2.06 -20.32 -7.16
C GLN A 104 3.08 -21.27 -6.53
N LYS A 105 4.38 -21.00 -6.70
CA LYS A 105 5.40 -21.85 -6.07
C LYS A 105 5.34 -21.66 -4.55
N LYS A 106 5.44 -22.78 -3.82
CA LYS A 106 5.45 -22.80 -2.36
C LYS A 106 6.44 -21.80 -1.75
N THR A 107 7.63 -21.67 -2.33
CA THR A 107 8.66 -20.73 -1.85
C THR A 107 8.22 -19.28 -2.00
N GLU A 108 7.64 -18.92 -3.14
CA GLU A 108 7.13 -17.58 -3.42
C GLU A 108 5.99 -17.22 -2.46
N VAL A 109 5.03 -18.13 -2.24
CA VAL A 109 3.91 -17.92 -1.30
C VAL A 109 4.41 -17.75 0.14
N ILE A 110 5.35 -18.60 0.59
CA ILE A 110 5.89 -18.52 1.95
C ILE A 110 6.65 -17.21 2.14
N GLU A 111 7.50 -16.83 1.20
CA GLU A 111 8.28 -15.58 1.28
C GLU A 111 7.37 -14.36 1.32
N GLU A 112 6.41 -14.26 0.39
CA GLU A 112 5.47 -13.13 0.33
C GLU A 112 4.57 -13.09 1.57
N HIS A 113 3.94 -14.21 1.94
CA HIS A 113 3.01 -14.23 3.06
C HIS A 113 3.71 -14.00 4.41
N SER A 114 4.89 -14.60 4.62
CA SER A 114 5.69 -14.38 5.83
C SER A 114 6.14 -12.92 5.92
N LEU A 115 6.60 -12.34 4.81
CA LEU A 115 7.03 -10.94 4.76
C LEU A 115 5.87 -9.98 5.06
N ILE A 116 4.73 -10.15 4.39
CA ILE A 116 3.55 -9.29 4.57
C ILE A 116 2.99 -9.44 5.99
N SER A 117 2.88 -10.68 6.49
CA SER A 117 2.38 -10.94 7.85
C SER A 117 3.28 -10.30 8.91
N HIS A 118 4.61 -10.41 8.78
CA HIS A 118 5.53 -9.72 9.69
C HIS A 118 5.37 -8.20 9.63
N GLN A 119 5.22 -7.61 8.44
CA GLN A 119 4.99 -6.16 8.31
C GLN A 119 3.69 -5.73 8.99
N ILE A 120 2.60 -6.48 8.86
CA ILE A 120 1.32 -6.19 9.53
C ILE A 120 1.48 -6.32 11.05
N ILE A 121 2.11 -7.39 11.54
CA ILE A 121 2.35 -7.61 12.97
C ILE A 121 3.19 -6.48 13.57
N ASN A 122 4.20 -5.97 12.86
CA ASN A 122 5.04 -4.86 13.32
C ASN A 122 4.27 -3.53 13.45
N GLN A 123 3.09 -3.40 12.86
CA GLN A 123 2.24 -2.22 13.00
C GLN A 123 1.26 -2.32 14.17
N LEU A 124 1.23 -3.47 14.87
CA LEU A 124 0.45 -3.62 16.09
C LEU A 124 1.07 -2.76 17.19
N THR A 125 0.26 -1.87 17.75
CA THR A 125 0.57 -1.05 18.93
C THR A 125 -0.50 -1.34 19.99
N GLU A 126 -0.26 -0.97 21.25
CA GLU A 126 -1.21 -1.23 22.34
C GLU A 126 -2.60 -0.63 22.08
N ASP A 127 -2.65 0.50 21.35
CA ASP A 127 -3.89 1.21 21.01
C ASP A 127 -4.48 0.83 19.64
N ALA A 128 -3.89 -0.14 18.93
CA ALA A 128 -4.36 -0.53 17.61
C ALA A 128 -5.69 -1.32 17.67
N LEU A 129 -6.67 -0.94 16.84
CA LEU A 129 -7.87 -1.74 16.62
C LEU A 129 -7.50 -2.99 15.83
N MET A 130 -7.63 -4.15 16.47
CA MET A 130 -7.24 -5.43 15.89
C MET A 130 -8.33 -6.49 16.05
N ALA A 131 -8.38 -7.40 15.08
CA ALA A 131 -9.20 -8.60 15.13
C ALA A 131 -8.32 -9.79 14.75
N VAL A 132 -8.43 -10.87 15.52
CA VAL A 132 -7.75 -12.14 15.26
C VAL A 132 -8.81 -13.22 15.24
N ASP A 133 -8.93 -13.94 14.12
CA ASP A 133 -9.79 -15.12 13.98
C ASP A 133 -8.95 -16.30 13.49
N HIS A 134 -9.04 -17.43 14.19
CA HIS A 134 -8.35 -18.67 13.84
C HIS A 134 -9.36 -19.80 13.74
N ARG A 135 -9.41 -20.47 12.58
CA ARG A 135 -10.28 -21.61 12.34
C ARG A 135 -9.50 -22.78 11.75
N CYS A 136 -9.75 -23.97 12.28
CA CYS A 136 -9.23 -25.23 11.76
C CYS A 136 -10.39 -26.22 11.69
N PHE A 137 -10.69 -26.72 10.50
CA PHE A 137 -11.80 -27.64 10.27
C PHE A 137 -11.49 -28.55 9.09
N ALA A 138 -12.01 -29.79 9.13
CA ALA A 138 -11.94 -30.69 7.99
C ALA A 138 -12.94 -30.25 6.92
N SER A 139 -12.51 -30.25 5.66
CA SER A 139 -13.32 -29.80 4.52
C SER A 139 -12.85 -30.49 3.23
N ASN A 140 -13.37 -30.04 2.09
CA ASN A 140 -12.90 -30.40 0.75
C ASN A 140 -12.55 -29.15 -0.07
N VAL A 141 -11.94 -29.37 -1.23
CA VAL A 141 -11.45 -28.30 -2.11
C VAL A 141 -12.60 -27.48 -2.68
N GLU A 142 -13.76 -28.09 -2.93
CA GLU A 142 -14.95 -27.42 -3.47
C GLU A 142 -15.49 -26.38 -2.48
N ILE A 143 -15.68 -26.77 -1.23
CA ILE A 143 -16.10 -25.87 -0.14
C ILE A 143 -15.05 -24.78 0.09
N LEU A 144 -13.75 -25.12 0.01
CA LEU A 144 -12.70 -24.12 0.16
C LEU A 144 -12.74 -23.09 -0.96
N LYS A 145 -12.94 -23.51 -2.22
CA LYS A 145 -13.12 -22.60 -3.37
C LYS A 145 -14.33 -21.70 -3.19
N GLU A 146 -15.45 -22.24 -2.73
CA GLU A 146 -16.66 -21.46 -2.44
C GLU A 146 -16.40 -20.43 -1.34
N LEU A 147 -15.78 -20.84 -0.23
CA LEU A 147 -15.38 -19.93 0.85
C LEU A 147 -14.48 -18.80 0.33
N TYR A 148 -13.48 -19.10 -0.49
CA TYR A 148 -12.62 -18.07 -1.09
C TYR A 148 -13.40 -17.11 -1.98
N SER A 149 -14.33 -17.63 -2.78
CA SER A 149 -15.23 -16.82 -3.60
C SER A 149 -16.07 -15.87 -2.74
N ASP A 150 -16.60 -16.37 -1.63
CA ASP A 150 -17.43 -15.58 -0.73
C ASP A 150 -16.63 -14.56 0.08
N VAL A 151 -15.42 -14.91 0.51
CA VAL A 151 -14.47 -13.96 1.12
C VAL A 151 -14.09 -12.86 0.11
N ALA A 152 -13.82 -13.22 -1.14
CA ALA A 152 -13.52 -12.25 -2.18
C ALA A 152 -14.72 -11.31 -2.46
N LYS A 153 -15.94 -11.84 -2.54
CA LYS A 153 -17.17 -11.03 -2.64
C LYS A 153 -17.38 -10.14 -1.42
N ALA A 154 -17.05 -10.63 -0.22
CA ALA A 154 -17.15 -9.84 1.00
C ALA A 154 -16.15 -8.68 1.01
N PHE A 155 -14.90 -8.91 0.56
CA PHE A 155 -13.91 -7.85 0.37
C PHE A 155 -14.37 -6.83 -0.67
N GLU A 156 -14.84 -7.27 -1.83
CA GLU A 156 -15.36 -6.38 -2.88
C GLU A 156 -16.53 -5.54 -2.36
N LYS A 157 -17.48 -6.17 -1.64
CA LYS A 157 -18.61 -5.47 -1.01
C LYS A 157 -18.13 -4.42 -0.01
N ALA A 158 -17.15 -4.76 0.84
CA ALA A 158 -16.57 -3.82 1.80
C ALA A 158 -15.85 -2.68 1.10
N TYR A 159 -15.09 -2.96 0.03
CA TYR A 159 -14.43 -1.97 -0.80
C TYR A 159 -15.44 -1.01 -1.43
N GLN A 160 -16.47 -1.52 -2.11
CA GLN A 160 -17.55 -0.70 -2.68
C GLN A 160 -18.23 0.17 -1.63
N ALA A 161 -18.62 -0.40 -0.48
CA ALA A 161 -19.19 0.36 0.62
C ALA A 161 -18.23 1.44 1.12
N SER A 162 -16.92 1.16 1.16
CA SER A 162 -15.90 2.15 1.54
C SER A 162 -15.79 3.27 0.51
N THR A 163 -15.98 3.01 -0.80
CA THR A 163 -15.94 4.07 -1.82
C THR A 163 -17.08 5.07 -1.67
N GLU A 164 -18.25 4.62 -1.20
CA GLU A 164 -19.45 5.42 -0.97
C GLU A 164 -19.51 6.05 0.43
N ALA A 165 -18.71 5.55 1.37
CA ALA A 165 -18.68 6.02 2.75
C ALA A 165 -18.18 7.47 2.85
N LYS A 166 -18.92 8.31 3.57
CA LYS A 166 -18.55 9.72 3.82
C LYS A 166 -17.48 9.90 4.90
N ASN A 167 -17.38 8.92 5.81
CA ASN A 167 -16.48 8.98 6.97
C ASN A 167 -15.43 7.85 6.84
N LYS A 168 -14.29 8.16 6.23
CA LYS A 168 -13.15 7.23 6.09
C LYS A 168 -11.97 7.72 6.93
N ASP A 169 -11.96 7.40 8.21
CA ASP A 169 -10.97 7.92 9.17
C ASP A 169 -9.82 6.94 9.47
N ARG A 170 -9.92 5.72 8.96
CA ARG A 170 -8.98 4.61 9.22
C ARG A 170 -8.57 3.88 7.94
N ILE A 171 -7.39 3.29 7.98
CA ILE A 171 -6.86 2.38 6.95
C ILE A 171 -6.66 1.02 7.62
N PHE A 172 -7.18 -0.04 7.00
CA PHE A 172 -7.04 -1.42 7.47
C PHE A 172 -6.18 -2.22 6.51
N LYS A 173 -5.26 -3.02 7.05
CA LYS A 173 -4.47 -4.03 6.31
C LYS A 173 -4.95 -5.41 6.68
N MET A 174 -5.20 -6.26 5.69
CA MET A 174 -5.67 -7.63 5.92
C MET A 174 -5.01 -8.59 4.93
N THR A 175 -4.66 -9.77 5.41
CA THR A 175 -4.23 -10.90 4.60
C THR A 175 -4.95 -12.16 5.05
N PHE A 176 -5.33 -13.03 4.11
CA PHE A 176 -5.96 -14.30 4.40
C PHE A 176 -5.24 -15.42 3.65
N THR A 177 -4.91 -16.49 4.38
CA THR A 177 -4.24 -17.67 3.83
C THR A 177 -4.88 -18.92 4.41
N ALA A 178 -5.21 -19.87 3.53
CA ALA A 178 -5.60 -21.22 3.88
C ALA A 178 -4.63 -22.20 3.23
N VAL A 179 -4.35 -23.30 3.91
CA VAL A 179 -3.45 -24.34 3.44
C VAL A 179 -4.08 -25.71 3.71
N ASP A 180 -4.00 -26.60 2.73
CA ASP A 180 -4.26 -28.02 2.98
C ASP A 180 -3.05 -28.61 3.72
N VAL A 181 -3.29 -29.08 4.93
CA VAL A 181 -2.25 -29.68 5.79
C VAL A 181 -2.05 -31.17 5.53
N LEU A 182 -2.93 -31.79 4.73
CA LEU A 182 -2.82 -33.19 4.32
C LEU A 182 -2.02 -33.28 3.02
N GLN A 183 -0.71 -33.49 3.14
CA GLN A 183 0.15 -33.69 1.96
C GLN A 183 -0.07 -35.09 1.35
N GLY A 184 -0.21 -35.18 0.02
CA GLY A 184 0.00 -36.42 -0.74
C GLY A 184 -1.21 -37.32 -0.98
N ARG A 185 -2.38 -36.76 -1.31
CA ARG A 185 -3.42 -37.55 -2.00
C ARG A 185 -3.36 -37.25 -3.49
N ASP A 186 -2.66 -38.12 -4.20
CA ASP A 186 -2.65 -38.19 -5.65
C ASP A 186 -4.07 -38.06 -6.21
N GLN A 187 -4.22 -37.21 -7.24
CA GLN A 187 -5.27 -37.40 -8.25
C GLN A 187 -4.84 -38.53 -9.18
#